data_AF-A0A1W6YLJ1-F1
#
_entry.id   AF-A0A1W6YLJ1-F1
#
_cell.length_a   1.000
_cell.length_b   1.000
_cell.length_c   1.000
_cell.angle_alpha   90.00
_cell.angle_beta   90.00
_cell.angle_gamma   90.00
#
_symmetry.space_group_name_H-M   'P 1'
#
loop_
_entity.id
_entity.type
_entity.pdbx_description
1 polymer ?
#
loop_
_entity_poly.entity_id
_entity_poly.type
_entity_poly.pdbx_seq_one_letter_code
_entity_poly.pdbx_strand_id
1 'polypeptide(L)'
;MPTAQKTAAPPPATSAARDHDAAPPAASPCCEVAGLVYVDDRGPGITRRISGDVYEYFDPKGKRIRDAGVIARINALVIPPAYTDVWICPDPDGHIQATGRDARGRKQYRYHPSWHAVRDANKYEQLTAFAAALPRIRRKVERDLRTSGLTHDKVVSVVVRLLETTFIRIGSSTYARTNGSYGLTTLRRRHTTIAGSRIRFRFKGKSGVEHDVTVHDRRIAAVVKRCMEITGHELFTYREADGKVRTVDSGCVNDYLREAGQADFTAKHYRTWAGSVLALAELSKRSWKTQTEAKRNVVEVVKAVAKRLGNTPTVCRQCYIHPRILEAYLAGDMPRYGAAPSIPRGLNADERRLLHFLSAPPSQAERVAGVAEKPEMPLDERPANTPRKEKQLREKGRVPADATVKPARKRGPAGGRGTARGARVAGTGTALAGA
;
A
#
# COMPACT_ATOMS: atom_id res chain seq x y z
N MET A 1 47.77 -53.53 13.21
CA MET A 1 48.56 -52.50 12.49
C MET A 1 48.36 -52.74 10.99
N PRO A 2 48.05 -51.76 10.13
CA PRO A 2 47.90 -50.32 10.37
C PRO A 2 46.60 -49.67 9.79
N THR A 3 46.31 -48.48 10.35
CA THR A 3 45.74 -47.24 9.75
C THR A 3 44.38 -47.22 9.04
N ALA A 4 43.40 -46.69 9.79
CA ALA A 4 42.20 -46.03 9.27
C ALA A 4 42.55 -44.73 8.52
N GLN A 5 42.04 -44.58 7.29
CA GLN A 5 41.95 -43.29 6.61
C GLN A 5 40.55 -42.71 6.79
N LYS A 6 40.54 -41.54 7.44
CA LYS A 6 39.41 -40.71 7.80
C LYS A 6 39.09 -39.82 6.58
N THR A 7 38.10 -40.16 5.76
CA THR A 7 37.66 -39.29 4.67
C THR A 7 36.86 -38.13 5.25
N ALA A 8 37.44 -36.93 5.19
CA ALA A 8 36.86 -35.69 5.67
C ALA A 8 35.65 -35.27 4.82
N ALA A 9 34.55 -34.92 5.49
CA ALA A 9 33.39 -34.28 4.89
C ALA A 9 33.75 -32.84 4.44
N PRO A 10 33.17 -32.35 3.32
CA PRO A 10 33.40 -30.99 2.86
C PRO A 10 32.78 -29.98 3.85
N PRO A 11 33.38 -28.80 4.04
CA PRO A 11 32.90 -27.81 4.99
C PRO A 11 31.51 -27.26 4.59
N PRO A 12 30.67 -26.87 5.57
CA PRO A 12 29.36 -26.31 5.28
C PRO A 12 29.49 -24.97 4.55
N ALA A 13 28.81 -24.85 3.41
CA ALA A 13 28.70 -23.61 2.66
C ALA A 13 28.08 -22.52 3.56
N THR A 14 28.92 -21.55 3.92
CA THR A 14 28.54 -20.37 4.68
C THR A 14 27.48 -19.60 3.90
N SER A 15 26.32 -19.40 4.52
CA SER A 15 25.23 -18.54 4.06
C SER A 15 25.71 -17.09 3.99
N ALA A 16 26.34 -16.72 2.87
CA ALA A 16 26.59 -15.33 2.52
C ALA A 16 25.25 -14.63 2.27
N ALA A 17 25.09 -13.47 2.89
CA ALA A 17 23.99 -12.55 2.67
C ALA A 17 23.81 -12.32 1.17
N ARG A 18 22.60 -12.52 0.65
CA ARG A 18 22.27 -12.14 -0.72
C ARG A 18 22.18 -10.62 -0.75
N ASP A 19 23.29 -9.99 -1.10
CA ASP A 19 23.32 -8.61 -1.55
C ASP A 19 22.35 -8.46 -2.73
N HIS A 20 21.47 -7.48 -2.63
CA HIS A 20 20.61 -7.03 -3.72
C HIS A 20 21.46 -6.24 -4.73
N ASP A 21 22.37 -6.93 -5.41
CA ASP A 21 23.08 -6.41 -6.58
C ASP A 21 22.46 -7.05 -7.83
N ALA A 22 21.22 -6.63 -8.10
CA ALA A 22 20.62 -6.82 -9.41
C ALA A 22 21.05 -5.65 -10.28
N ALA A 23 21.59 -5.95 -11.47
CA ALA A 23 21.89 -4.98 -12.53
C ALA A 23 20.72 -3.98 -12.71
N PRO A 24 21.00 -2.71 -13.09
CA PRO A 24 19.95 -1.72 -13.27
C PRO A 24 18.88 -2.27 -14.23
N PRO A 25 17.59 -2.16 -13.90
CA PRO A 25 16.55 -2.59 -14.82
C PRO A 25 16.69 -1.77 -16.11
N ALA A 26 16.59 -2.46 -17.26
CA ALA A 26 16.50 -1.83 -18.57
C ALA A 26 15.44 -0.71 -18.55
N ALA A 27 15.68 0.35 -19.36
CA ALA A 27 14.84 1.53 -19.44
C ALA A 27 13.34 1.18 -19.36
N SER A 28 12.61 1.78 -18.41
CA SER A 28 11.16 1.56 -18.33
C SER A 28 10.51 2.11 -19.61
N PRO A 29 9.63 1.36 -20.30
CA PRO A 29 8.93 1.85 -21.49
C PRO A 29 8.12 3.14 -21.23
N CYS A 30 7.73 3.40 -19.98
CA CYS A 30 7.11 4.66 -19.56
C CYS A 30 8.01 5.89 -19.71
N CYS A 31 9.34 5.74 -19.64
CA CYS A 31 10.29 6.84 -19.84
C CYS A 31 10.33 7.26 -21.31
N GLU A 32 10.42 6.30 -22.23
CA GLU A 32 10.48 6.54 -23.67
C GLU A 32 9.21 7.25 -24.19
N VAL A 33 8.03 6.80 -23.77
CA VAL A 33 6.74 7.42 -24.14
C VAL A 33 6.61 8.85 -23.61
N ALA A 34 7.26 9.17 -22.48
CA ALA A 34 7.21 10.48 -21.86
C ALA A 34 8.33 11.43 -22.33
N GLY A 35 9.27 10.97 -23.15
CA GLY A 35 10.52 11.67 -23.44
C GLY A 35 11.41 11.86 -22.21
N LEU A 36 11.24 11.04 -21.17
CA LEU A 36 11.99 11.13 -19.91
C LEU A 36 13.17 10.16 -19.89
N VAL A 37 14.16 10.47 -19.06
CA VAL A 37 15.33 9.64 -18.83
C VAL A 37 15.12 8.78 -17.57
N TYR A 38 15.38 7.48 -17.69
CA TYR A 38 15.43 6.61 -16.51
C TYR A 38 16.71 6.91 -15.71
N VAL A 39 16.57 7.33 -14.46
CA VAL A 39 17.66 7.79 -13.59
C VAL A 39 17.70 6.99 -12.29
N ASP A 40 18.90 6.64 -11.83
CA ASP A 40 19.13 6.01 -10.53
C ASP A 40 19.68 7.04 -9.54
N ASP A 41 19.07 7.11 -8.35
CA ASP A 41 19.44 8.06 -7.31
C ASP A 41 20.62 7.60 -6.43
N ARG A 42 21.24 6.48 -6.79
CA ARG A 42 22.55 6.05 -6.27
C ARG A 42 23.72 6.81 -6.93
N GLY A 43 23.47 7.42 -8.08
CA GLY A 43 24.48 8.19 -8.80
C GLY A 43 24.75 9.58 -8.21
N PRO A 44 25.80 10.27 -8.69
CA PRO A 44 26.09 11.65 -8.32
C PRO A 44 24.89 12.58 -8.60
N GLY A 45 24.43 13.32 -7.59
CA GLY A 45 23.28 14.22 -7.70
C GLY A 45 23.54 15.60 -7.11
N ILE A 46 22.59 16.51 -7.34
CA ILE A 46 22.58 17.84 -6.72
C ILE A 46 22.24 17.68 -5.23
N THR A 47 22.97 18.40 -4.40
CA THR A 47 22.73 18.45 -2.95
C THR A 47 22.25 19.84 -2.54
N ARG A 48 21.67 19.95 -1.34
CA ARG A 48 21.22 21.23 -0.77
C ARG A 48 21.81 21.46 0.61
N ARG A 49 22.11 22.71 0.94
CA ARG A 49 22.55 23.16 2.28
C ARG A 49 21.74 24.39 2.70
N ILE A 50 21.44 24.48 3.99
CA ILE A 50 20.78 25.67 4.56
C ILE A 50 21.81 26.79 4.69
N SER A 51 21.48 27.98 4.21
CA SER A 51 22.25 29.22 4.35
C SER A 51 21.28 30.33 4.76
N GLY A 52 21.26 30.68 6.06
CA GLY A 52 20.22 31.54 6.62
C GLY A 52 18.83 30.90 6.52
N ASP A 53 17.89 31.60 5.89
CA ASP A 53 16.50 31.15 5.69
C ASP A 53 16.27 30.49 4.32
N VAL A 54 17.33 30.30 3.51
CA VAL A 54 17.23 29.76 2.14
C VAL A 54 18.10 28.52 1.94
N TYR A 55 17.74 27.69 0.97
CA TYR A 55 18.57 26.58 0.52
C TYR A 55 19.51 27.01 -0.59
N GLU A 56 20.79 26.68 -0.45
CA GLU A 56 21.79 26.75 -1.51
C GLU A 56 21.98 25.36 -2.11
N TYR A 57 22.09 25.29 -3.43
CA TYR A 57 22.22 24.04 -4.17
C TYR A 57 23.65 23.87 -4.71
N PHE A 58 24.14 22.64 -4.68
CA PHE A 58 25.49 22.29 -5.11
C PHE A 58 25.43 21.16 -6.12
N ASP A 59 26.17 21.30 -7.22
CA ASP A 59 26.29 20.27 -8.23
C ASP A 59 27.02 19.02 -7.69
N PRO A 60 27.08 17.91 -8.44
CA PRO A 60 27.75 16.71 -7.95
C PRO A 60 29.26 16.85 -7.74
N LYS A 61 29.88 17.93 -8.24
CA LYS A 61 31.29 18.28 -8.01
C LYS A 61 31.46 19.22 -6.80
N GLY A 62 30.38 19.56 -6.11
CA GLY A 62 30.38 20.46 -4.95
C GLY A 62 30.42 21.95 -5.31
N LYS A 63 30.27 22.33 -6.58
CA LYS A 63 30.22 23.74 -7.00
C LYS A 63 28.82 24.29 -6.77
N ARG A 64 28.75 25.49 -6.20
CA ARG A 64 27.48 26.19 -5.97
C ARG A 64 26.78 26.48 -7.30
N ILE A 65 25.52 26.06 -7.40
CA ILE A 65 24.63 26.37 -8.52
C ILE A 65 24.07 27.78 -8.30
N ARG A 66 24.28 28.66 -9.28
CA ARG A 66 23.75 30.04 -9.31
C ARG A 66 22.76 30.30 -10.45
N ASP A 67 22.58 29.31 -11.31
CA ASP A 67 21.64 29.38 -12.43
C ASP A 67 20.20 29.50 -11.91
N ALA A 68 19.54 30.60 -12.27
CA ALA A 68 18.19 30.91 -11.79
C ALA A 68 17.15 29.90 -12.27
N GLY A 69 17.30 29.34 -13.48
CA GLY A 69 16.39 28.35 -14.05
C GLY A 69 16.49 27.02 -13.32
N VAL A 70 17.71 26.55 -13.05
CA VAL A 70 17.94 25.32 -12.26
C VAL A 70 17.41 25.47 -10.84
N ILE A 71 17.67 26.62 -10.19
CA ILE A 71 17.16 26.91 -8.84
C ILE A 71 15.63 26.93 -8.82
N ALA A 72 14.99 27.59 -9.79
CA ALA A 72 13.54 27.67 -9.90
C ALA A 72 12.91 26.27 -10.06
N ARG A 73 13.49 25.42 -10.94
CA ARG A 73 13.08 24.02 -11.11
C ARG A 73 13.13 23.25 -9.80
N ILE A 74 14.25 23.31 -9.08
CA ILE A 74 14.43 22.56 -7.84
C ILE A 74 13.46 23.05 -6.76
N ASN A 75 13.26 24.37 -6.65
CA ASN A 75 12.30 24.95 -5.70
C ASN A 75 10.86 24.50 -6.00
N ALA A 76 10.50 24.37 -7.29
CA ALA A 76 9.19 23.88 -7.72
C ALA A 76 8.92 22.41 -7.32
N LEU A 77 9.95 21.62 -7.00
CA LEU A 77 9.78 20.25 -6.47
C LEU A 77 9.22 20.22 -5.04
N VAL A 78 9.23 21.36 -4.34
CA VAL A 78 8.75 21.52 -2.96
C VAL A 78 9.27 20.38 -2.06
N ILE A 79 10.60 20.25 -2.00
CA ILE A 79 11.26 19.23 -1.19
C ILE A 79 11.18 19.69 0.28
N PRO A 80 10.46 18.95 1.17
CA PRO A 80 10.21 19.41 2.53
C PRO A 80 11.52 19.70 3.27
N PRO A 81 11.61 20.81 4.02
CA PRO A 81 12.85 21.22 4.67
C PRO A 81 13.36 20.20 5.70
N ALA A 82 12.44 19.45 6.32
CA ALA A 82 12.78 18.41 7.30
C ALA A 82 13.40 17.13 6.69
N TYR A 83 13.51 17.03 5.36
CA TYR A 83 14.10 15.84 4.73
C TYR A 83 15.64 15.86 4.84
N THR A 84 16.20 14.73 5.25
CA THR A 84 17.65 14.45 5.28
C THR A 84 18.07 13.60 4.08
N ASP A 85 19.37 13.41 3.85
CA ASP A 85 19.92 12.62 2.73
C ASP A 85 19.27 12.95 1.39
N VAL A 86 19.13 14.24 1.10
CA VAL A 86 18.43 14.71 -0.09
C VAL A 86 19.35 14.59 -1.31
N TRP A 87 18.87 13.83 -2.29
CA TRP A 87 19.43 13.74 -3.63
C TRP A 87 18.48 14.43 -4.60
N ILE A 88 19.00 15.29 -5.47
CA ILE A 88 18.23 15.98 -6.50
C ILE A 88 18.81 15.61 -7.86
N CYS A 89 17.96 15.25 -8.81
CA CYS A 89 18.40 14.86 -10.14
C CYS A 89 19.03 16.05 -10.86
N PRO A 90 20.24 15.92 -11.43
CA PRO A 90 20.82 16.95 -12.28
C PRO A 90 19.98 17.19 -13.54
N ASP A 91 19.51 16.11 -14.14
CA ASP A 91 18.75 16.09 -15.39
C ASP A 91 17.29 16.54 -15.19
N PRO A 92 16.82 17.60 -15.87
CA PRO A 92 15.41 18.01 -15.80
C PRO A 92 14.44 16.93 -16.29
N ASP A 93 14.88 16.07 -17.21
CA ASP A 93 14.05 15.03 -17.84
C ASP A 93 14.16 13.69 -17.11
N GLY A 94 14.90 13.64 -15.99
CA GLY A 94 14.96 12.45 -15.12
C GLY A 94 13.60 12.12 -14.50
N HIS A 95 13.13 10.88 -14.67
CA HIS A 95 11.82 10.48 -14.15
C HIS A 95 11.67 10.63 -12.63
N ILE A 96 12.75 10.44 -11.87
CA ILE A 96 12.86 10.83 -10.46
C ILE A 96 13.60 12.17 -10.42
N GLN A 97 12.96 13.19 -9.85
CA GLN A 97 13.52 14.54 -9.74
C GLN A 97 14.21 14.78 -8.40
N ALA A 98 13.77 14.13 -7.32
CA ALA A 98 14.48 14.16 -6.06
C ALA A 98 14.14 12.97 -5.17
N THR A 99 15.04 12.59 -4.29
CA THR A 99 14.79 11.69 -3.18
C THR A 99 15.29 12.31 -1.87
N GLY A 100 14.79 11.79 -0.75
CA GLY A 100 15.23 12.22 0.58
C GLY A 100 14.60 11.35 1.66
N ARG A 101 15.08 11.45 2.89
CA ARG A 101 14.53 10.72 4.04
C ARG A 101 13.66 11.63 4.87
N ASP A 102 12.44 11.18 5.16
CA ASP A 102 11.56 11.90 6.09
C ASP A 102 12.00 11.75 7.55
N ALA A 103 11.30 12.44 8.47
CA ALA A 103 11.56 12.37 9.91
C ALA A 103 11.47 10.95 10.53
N ARG A 104 10.98 9.95 9.77
CA ARG A 104 10.96 8.54 10.17
C ARG A 104 12.03 7.70 9.44
N GLY A 105 12.99 8.34 8.78
CA GLY A 105 14.06 7.70 8.02
C GLY A 105 13.62 7.04 6.71
N ARG A 106 12.35 7.22 6.29
CA ARG A 106 11.82 6.57 5.09
C ARG A 106 12.24 7.34 3.86
N LYS A 107 12.74 6.65 2.85
CA LYS A 107 13.05 7.22 1.54
C LYS A 107 11.77 7.66 0.85
N GLN A 108 11.71 8.93 0.50
CA GLN A 108 10.63 9.62 -0.20
C GLN A 108 11.13 10.04 -1.57
N TYR A 109 10.21 10.11 -2.53
CA TYR A 109 10.51 10.44 -3.92
C TYR A 109 9.71 11.70 -4.33
N ARG A 110 10.29 12.45 -5.25
CA ARG A 110 9.66 13.46 -6.10
C ARG A 110 9.91 13.01 -7.53
N TYR A 111 8.84 12.86 -8.30
CA TYR A 111 8.92 12.44 -9.69
C TYR A 111 8.71 13.65 -10.61
N HIS A 112 9.16 13.53 -11.86
CA HIS A 112 8.84 14.49 -12.89
C HIS A 112 7.31 14.58 -13.09
N PRO A 113 6.70 15.76 -13.34
CA PRO A 113 5.26 15.87 -13.58
C PRO A 113 4.76 14.94 -14.70
N SER A 114 5.48 14.86 -15.81
CA SER A 114 5.13 13.97 -16.94
C SER A 114 5.23 12.48 -16.58
N TRP A 115 6.03 12.10 -15.58
CA TRP A 115 6.09 10.71 -15.10
C TRP A 115 4.77 10.28 -14.47
N HIS A 116 4.10 11.18 -13.74
CA HIS A 116 2.78 10.91 -13.18
C HIS A 116 1.74 10.75 -14.27
N ALA A 117 1.72 11.65 -15.27
CA ALA A 117 0.77 11.58 -16.38
C ALA A 117 0.90 10.26 -17.16
N VAL A 118 2.13 9.86 -17.52
CA VAL A 118 2.36 8.63 -18.28
C VAL A 118 2.14 7.38 -17.42
N ARG A 119 2.50 7.40 -16.14
CA ARG A 119 2.22 6.27 -15.23
C ARG A 119 0.74 6.11 -14.91
N ASP A 120 0.00 7.22 -14.77
CA ASP A 120 -1.43 7.19 -14.50
C ASP A 120 -2.22 6.71 -15.73
N ALA A 121 -1.82 7.11 -16.94
CA ALA A 121 -2.33 6.53 -18.19
C ALA A 121 -2.05 5.00 -18.25
N ASN A 122 -0.78 4.59 -18.07
CA ASN A 122 -0.38 3.18 -18.05
C ASN A 122 -1.11 2.35 -16.96
N LYS A 123 -1.42 2.96 -15.81
CA LYS A 123 -2.09 2.29 -14.69
C LYS A 123 -3.51 1.83 -15.06
N TYR A 124 -4.18 2.55 -15.96
CA TYR A 124 -5.53 2.22 -16.40
C TYR A 124 -5.52 1.39 -17.68
N GLU A 125 -4.54 1.59 -18.58
CA GLU A 125 -4.36 0.79 -19.80
C GLU A 125 -4.23 -0.71 -19.52
N GLN A 126 -3.59 -1.09 -18.40
CA GLN A 126 -3.45 -2.50 -18.03
C GLN A 126 -4.73 -3.14 -17.44
N LEU A 127 -5.80 -2.38 -17.20
CA LEU A 127 -7.01 -2.94 -16.58
C LEU A 127 -7.78 -3.90 -17.48
N THR A 128 -7.83 -3.64 -18.78
CA THR A 128 -8.46 -4.55 -19.75
C THR A 128 -7.67 -5.85 -19.85
N ALA A 129 -6.34 -5.76 -19.91
CA ALA A 129 -5.43 -6.92 -19.86
C ALA A 129 -5.58 -7.70 -18.55
N PHE A 130 -5.68 -7.00 -17.41
CA PHE A 130 -5.91 -7.61 -16.10
C PHE A 130 -7.25 -8.36 -16.06
N ALA A 131 -8.32 -7.75 -16.58
CA ALA A 131 -9.63 -8.38 -16.67
C ALA A 131 -9.62 -9.64 -17.54
N ALA A 132 -8.88 -9.62 -18.65
CA ALA A 132 -8.69 -10.80 -19.50
C ALA A 132 -7.92 -11.92 -18.79
N ALA A 133 -6.95 -11.57 -17.93
CA ALA A 133 -6.18 -12.54 -17.16
C ALA A 133 -6.91 -13.08 -15.92
N LEU A 134 -7.86 -12.33 -15.37
CA LEU A 134 -8.53 -12.64 -14.10
C LEU A 134 -9.20 -14.04 -14.08
N PRO A 135 -9.90 -14.50 -15.13
CA PRO A 135 -10.41 -15.87 -15.20
C PRO A 135 -9.31 -16.94 -15.04
N ARG A 136 -8.11 -16.71 -15.61
CA ARG A 136 -6.98 -17.65 -15.47
C ARG A 136 -6.43 -17.62 -14.06
N ILE A 137 -6.25 -16.44 -13.47
CA ILE A 137 -5.80 -16.31 -12.09
C ILE A 137 -6.77 -17.04 -11.15
N ARG A 138 -8.08 -16.84 -11.32
CA ARG A 138 -9.12 -17.53 -10.55
C ARG A 138 -9.07 -19.06 -10.70
N ARG A 139 -8.79 -19.57 -11.90
CA ARG A 139 -8.61 -21.02 -12.13
C ARG A 139 -7.38 -21.58 -11.42
N LYS A 140 -6.24 -20.88 -11.46
CA LYS A 140 -5.03 -21.29 -10.70
C LYS A 140 -5.30 -21.25 -9.19
N VAL A 141 -5.95 -20.20 -8.67
CA VAL A 141 -6.37 -20.12 -7.27
C VAL A 141 -7.24 -21.31 -6.88
N GLU A 142 -8.26 -21.64 -7.68
CA GLU A 142 -9.15 -22.76 -7.37
C GLU A 142 -8.44 -24.12 -7.42
N ARG A 143 -7.51 -24.32 -8.36
CA ARG A 143 -6.67 -25.52 -8.42
C ARG A 143 -5.78 -25.65 -7.19
N ASP A 144 -5.10 -24.57 -6.80
CA ASP A 144 -4.15 -24.60 -5.69
C ASP A 144 -4.88 -24.76 -4.35
N LEU A 145 -6.09 -24.22 -4.21
CA LEU A 145 -6.97 -24.44 -3.07
C LEU A 145 -7.40 -25.93 -2.90
N ARG A 146 -7.38 -26.72 -3.97
CA ARG A 146 -7.72 -28.17 -3.93
C ARG A 146 -6.54 -29.06 -3.55
N THR A 147 -5.31 -28.55 -3.60
CA THR A 147 -4.12 -29.34 -3.26
C THR A 147 -4.18 -29.86 -1.82
N SER A 148 -3.59 -31.03 -1.55
CA SER A 148 -3.48 -31.56 -0.18
C SER A 148 -2.41 -30.78 0.61
N GLY A 149 -2.42 -30.90 1.94
CA GLY A 149 -1.41 -30.22 2.76
C GLY A 149 -1.63 -28.70 2.88
N LEU A 150 -0.62 -28.03 3.45
CA LEU A 150 -0.58 -26.57 3.63
C LEU A 150 0.67 -26.04 2.93
N THR A 151 0.66 -26.13 1.61
CA THR A 151 1.76 -25.73 0.73
C THR A 151 1.83 -24.20 0.58
N HIS A 152 2.97 -23.69 0.10
CA HIS A 152 3.15 -22.29 -0.27
C HIS A 152 1.99 -21.77 -1.14
N ASP A 153 1.77 -22.38 -2.30
CA ASP A 153 0.77 -21.97 -3.27
C ASP A 153 -0.65 -22.01 -2.70
N LYS A 154 -0.95 -22.99 -1.84
CA LYS A 154 -2.26 -23.06 -1.19
C LYS A 154 -2.50 -21.88 -0.27
N VAL A 155 -1.52 -21.50 0.56
CA VAL A 155 -1.66 -20.35 1.46
C VAL A 155 -1.67 -19.03 0.68
N VAL A 156 -0.84 -18.89 -0.36
CA VAL A 156 -0.86 -17.71 -1.24
C VAL A 156 -2.20 -17.58 -1.96
N SER A 157 -2.77 -18.66 -2.46
CA SER A 157 -4.08 -18.65 -3.13
C SER A 157 -5.21 -18.18 -2.19
N VAL A 158 -5.14 -18.52 -0.89
CA VAL A 158 -6.04 -17.97 0.13
C VAL A 158 -5.86 -16.47 0.28
N VAL A 159 -4.62 -15.98 0.34
CA VAL A 159 -4.33 -14.54 0.43
C VAL A 159 -4.86 -13.80 -0.81
N VAL A 160 -4.68 -14.36 -2.01
CA VAL A 160 -5.22 -13.78 -3.26
C VAL A 160 -6.75 -13.76 -3.26
N ARG A 161 -7.40 -14.83 -2.82
CA ARG A 161 -8.87 -14.88 -2.69
C ARG A 161 -9.38 -13.87 -1.65
N LEU A 162 -8.68 -13.69 -0.55
CA LEU A 162 -9.02 -12.68 0.46
C LEU A 162 -8.80 -11.26 -0.08
N LEU A 163 -7.72 -11.01 -0.83
CA LEU A 163 -7.48 -9.73 -1.51
C LEU A 163 -8.67 -9.37 -2.41
N GLU A 164 -9.13 -10.32 -3.21
CA GLU A 164 -10.23 -10.15 -4.15
C GLU A 164 -11.57 -9.89 -3.46
N THR A 165 -11.88 -10.62 -2.38
CA THR A 165 -13.20 -10.57 -1.74
C THR A 165 -13.35 -9.47 -0.68
N THR A 166 -12.25 -9.14 0.01
CA THR A 166 -12.25 -8.17 1.11
C THR A 166 -11.69 -6.81 0.72
N PHE A 167 -10.96 -6.76 -0.39
CA PHE A 167 -10.13 -5.62 -0.81
C PHE A 167 -9.08 -5.22 0.23
N ILE A 168 -8.79 -6.00 1.27
CA ILE A 168 -7.73 -5.65 2.22
C ILE A 168 -6.39 -5.55 1.46
N ARG A 169 -5.60 -4.54 1.79
CA ARG A 169 -4.26 -4.37 1.19
C ARG A 169 -3.36 -5.53 1.59
N ILE A 170 -2.47 -5.96 0.70
CA ILE A 170 -1.48 -7.01 0.98
C ILE A 170 -0.67 -6.68 2.24
N GLY A 171 -0.19 -5.44 2.37
CA GLY A 171 0.63 -5.04 3.51
C GLY A 171 2.11 -5.33 3.28
N SER A 172 2.97 -4.72 4.09
CA SER A 172 4.42 -4.95 4.06
C SER A 172 4.92 -5.01 5.49
N SER A 173 5.86 -5.93 5.75
CA SER A 173 6.45 -6.20 7.06
C SER A 173 7.06 -4.95 7.69
N THR A 174 7.68 -4.09 6.89
CA THR A 174 8.23 -2.79 7.32
C THR A 174 7.14 -1.89 7.91
N TYR A 175 6.01 -1.73 7.21
CA TYR A 175 4.90 -0.90 7.71
C TYR A 175 4.23 -1.46 8.97
N ALA A 176 4.14 -2.79 9.08
CA ALA A 176 3.58 -3.45 10.25
C ALA A 176 4.43 -3.23 11.49
N ARG A 177 5.75 -3.32 11.37
CA ARG A 177 6.69 -3.09 12.49
C ARG A 177 6.74 -1.63 12.91
N THR A 178 6.87 -0.70 11.96
CA THR A 178 7.10 0.72 12.27
C THR A 178 5.83 1.47 12.68
N ASN A 179 4.67 1.14 12.10
CA ASN A 179 3.44 1.92 12.31
C ASN A 179 2.32 1.15 13.01
N GLY A 180 2.54 -0.11 13.38
CA GLY A 180 1.48 -0.99 13.89
C GLY A 180 0.30 -1.11 12.92
N SER A 181 0.55 -0.97 11.62
CA SER A 181 -0.45 -0.97 10.55
C SER A 181 -0.35 -2.26 9.74
N TYR A 182 -1.44 -3.03 9.68
CA TYR A 182 -1.45 -4.35 9.09
C TYR A 182 -2.17 -4.39 7.74
N GLY A 183 -1.77 -5.34 6.90
CA GLY A 183 -2.46 -5.83 5.70
C GLY A 183 -2.43 -7.36 5.69
N LEU A 184 -3.04 -8.00 4.68
CA LEU A 184 -3.22 -9.46 4.60
C LEU A 184 -1.97 -10.26 4.99
N THR A 185 -0.83 -10.05 4.35
CA THR A 185 0.42 -10.82 4.58
C THR A 185 1.08 -10.54 5.93
N THR A 186 0.62 -9.51 6.64
CA THR A 186 1.13 -9.12 7.97
C THR A 186 0.10 -9.32 9.08
N LEU A 187 -1.07 -9.89 8.76
CA LEU A 187 -2.06 -10.22 9.77
C LEU A 187 -1.47 -11.22 10.77
N ARG A 188 -1.91 -11.08 12.02
CA ARG A 188 -1.53 -11.94 13.13
C ARG A 188 -2.75 -12.73 13.57
N ARG A 189 -2.51 -13.83 14.28
CA ARG A 189 -3.58 -14.67 14.85
C ARG A 189 -4.60 -13.86 15.66
N ARG A 190 -4.14 -12.92 16.49
CA ARG A 190 -4.98 -12.02 17.30
C ARG A 190 -5.93 -11.13 16.50
N HIS A 191 -5.67 -10.92 15.20
CA HIS A 191 -6.55 -10.14 14.33
C HIS A 191 -7.68 -10.98 13.71
N THR A 192 -7.73 -12.28 14.01
CA THR A 192 -8.62 -13.22 13.32
C THR A 192 -9.45 -14.00 14.33
N THR A 193 -10.74 -14.12 14.05
CA THR A 193 -11.66 -14.99 14.78
C THR A 193 -12.38 -15.88 13.78
N ILE A 194 -12.47 -17.18 14.07
CA ILE A 194 -13.12 -18.17 13.18
C ILE A 194 -14.26 -18.85 13.92
N ALA A 195 -15.43 -18.91 13.29
CA ALA A 195 -16.59 -19.64 13.76
C ALA A 195 -17.22 -20.41 12.58
N GLY A 196 -16.99 -21.72 12.50
CA GLY A 196 -17.42 -22.54 11.36
C GLY A 196 -16.79 -22.06 10.04
N SER A 197 -17.61 -21.67 9.07
CA SER A 197 -17.19 -21.11 7.78
C SER A 197 -16.97 -19.59 7.80
N ARG A 198 -17.22 -18.94 8.94
CA ARG A 198 -17.13 -17.48 9.09
C ARG A 198 -15.79 -17.08 9.69
N ILE A 199 -15.10 -16.18 9.00
CA ILE A 199 -13.82 -15.61 9.42
C ILE A 199 -14.00 -14.11 9.58
N ARG A 200 -13.66 -13.57 10.75
CA ARG A 200 -13.67 -12.13 11.01
C ARG A 200 -12.25 -11.64 11.17
N PHE A 201 -11.88 -10.62 10.40
CA PHE A 201 -10.62 -9.92 10.51
C PHE A 201 -10.85 -8.55 11.16
N ARG A 202 -10.20 -8.31 12.31
CA ARG A 202 -10.20 -7.02 13.01
C ARG A 202 -8.78 -6.53 13.25
N PHE A 203 -8.42 -5.40 12.64
CA PHE A 203 -7.07 -4.85 12.74
C PHE A 203 -7.01 -3.38 12.31
N LYS A 204 -5.96 -2.70 12.76
CA LYS A 204 -5.60 -1.35 12.32
C LYS A 204 -4.79 -1.39 11.04
N GLY A 205 -5.29 -0.81 9.96
CA GLY A 205 -4.68 -0.79 8.64
C GLY A 205 -3.82 0.45 8.36
N LYS A 206 -3.53 0.69 7.08
CA LYS A 206 -2.77 1.87 6.61
C LYS A 206 -3.42 3.17 7.12
N SER A 207 -2.59 4.11 7.58
CA SER A 207 -3.03 5.39 8.16
C SER A 207 -3.91 5.26 9.40
N GLY A 208 -3.89 4.09 10.05
CA GLY A 208 -4.64 3.85 11.27
C GLY A 208 -6.13 3.59 11.10
N VAL A 209 -6.59 3.34 9.86
CA VAL A 209 -7.99 2.98 9.58
C VAL A 209 -8.31 1.63 10.19
N GLU A 210 -9.33 1.57 11.05
CA GLU A 210 -9.81 0.30 11.60
C GLU A 210 -10.56 -0.50 10.54
N HIS A 211 -10.18 -1.77 10.40
CA HIS A 211 -10.84 -2.74 9.54
C HIS A 211 -11.57 -3.76 10.40
N ASP A 212 -12.85 -3.99 10.08
CA ASP A 212 -13.67 -5.08 10.63
C ASP A 212 -14.41 -5.74 9.46
N VAL A 213 -13.85 -6.85 8.96
CA VAL A 213 -14.33 -7.51 7.75
C VAL A 213 -14.64 -8.96 8.04
N THR A 214 -15.83 -9.40 7.64
CA THR A 214 -16.25 -10.79 7.77
C THR A 214 -16.30 -11.46 6.40
N VAL A 215 -15.71 -12.65 6.30
CA VAL A 215 -15.71 -13.51 5.12
C VAL A 215 -16.41 -14.81 5.44
N HIS A 216 -17.25 -15.29 4.53
CA HIS A 216 -17.95 -16.57 4.64
C HIS A 216 -17.45 -17.49 3.53
N ASP A 217 -16.52 -18.38 3.86
CA ASP A 217 -16.00 -19.37 2.93
C ASP A 217 -15.45 -20.56 3.73
N ARG A 218 -16.09 -21.72 3.58
CA ARG A 218 -15.74 -22.94 4.31
C ARG A 218 -14.31 -23.40 4.01
N ARG A 219 -13.87 -23.29 2.75
CA ARG A 219 -12.55 -23.78 2.34
C ARG A 219 -11.46 -22.83 2.84
N ILE A 220 -11.66 -21.53 2.72
CA ILE A 220 -10.74 -20.54 3.27
C ILE A 220 -10.66 -20.69 4.79
N ALA A 221 -11.79 -20.82 5.48
CA ALA A 221 -11.83 -20.95 6.94
C ALA A 221 -11.04 -22.18 7.41
N ALA A 222 -11.16 -23.31 6.72
CA ALA A 222 -10.39 -24.51 7.01
C ALA A 222 -8.88 -24.30 6.83
N VAL A 223 -8.44 -23.60 5.78
CA VAL A 223 -7.02 -23.31 5.55
C VAL A 223 -6.50 -22.33 6.61
N VAL A 224 -7.21 -21.25 6.88
CA VAL A 224 -6.79 -20.25 7.89
C VAL A 224 -6.72 -20.90 9.28
N LYS A 225 -7.65 -21.78 9.63
CA LYS A 225 -7.61 -22.55 10.89
C LYS A 225 -6.33 -23.38 11.00
N ARG A 226 -5.93 -24.07 9.93
CA ARG A 226 -4.68 -24.84 9.88
C ARG A 226 -3.44 -23.95 9.99
N CYS A 227 -3.44 -22.76 9.40
CA CYS A 227 -2.35 -21.80 9.62
C CYS A 227 -2.30 -21.34 11.10
N MET A 228 -3.46 -21.19 11.76
CA MET A 228 -3.57 -20.90 13.19
C MET A 228 -3.18 -22.08 14.12
N GLU A 229 -2.85 -23.25 13.58
CA GLU A 229 -2.28 -24.37 14.34
C GLU A 229 -0.73 -24.31 14.35
N ILE A 230 -0.09 -23.67 13.35
CA ILE A 230 1.38 -23.54 13.26
C ILE A 230 1.93 -22.45 14.18
N THR A 231 2.61 -22.82 15.26
CA THR A 231 3.21 -21.91 16.25
C THR A 231 3.89 -20.69 15.60
N GLY A 232 3.54 -19.49 16.07
CA GLY A 232 4.02 -18.22 15.52
C GLY A 232 3.01 -17.09 15.73
N HIS A 233 3.38 -15.86 15.37
CA HIS A 233 2.50 -14.70 15.50
C HIS A 233 1.71 -14.43 14.21
N GLU A 234 2.35 -14.66 13.07
CA GLU A 234 1.89 -14.44 11.71
C GLU A 234 0.74 -15.39 11.37
N LEU A 235 -0.27 -14.87 10.66
CA LEU A 235 -1.47 -15.64 10.34
C LEU A 235 -1.26 -16.57 9.16
N PHE A 236 -0.63 -16.09 8.09
CA PHE A 236 -0.45 -16.85 6.85
C PHE A 236 0.92 -17.48 6.81
N THR A 237 1.01 -18.67 7.41
CA THR A 237 2.20 -19.50 7.44
C THR A 237 1.96 -20.84 6.76
N TYR A 238 3.03 -21.42 6.22
CA TYR A 238 3.03 -22.73 5.57
C TYR A 238 4.26 -23.51 5.98
N ARG A 239 4.26 -24.82 5.71
CA ARG A 239 5.42 -25.69 5.91
C ARG A 239 6.01 -26.09 4.56
N GLU A 240 7.32 -25.96 4.43
CA GLU A 240 8.05 -26.49 3.27
C GLU A 240 8.31 -28.00 3.41
N ALA A 241 8.79 -28.61 2.33
CA ALA A 241 9.15 -30.02 2.30
C ALA A 241 10.25 -30.38 3.31
N ASP A 242 11.13 -29.42 3.65
CA ASP A 242 12.18 -29.57 4.67
C ASP A 242 11.65 -29.40 6.11
N GLY A 243 10.34 -29.24 6.29
CA GLY A 243 9.67 -29.06 7.58
C GLY A 243 9.74 -27.64 8.14
N LYS A 244 10.49 -26.72 7.50
CA LYS A 244 10.60 -25.33 7.98
C LYS A 244 9.29 -24.58 7.79
N VAL A 245 8.97 -23.78 8.80
CA VAL A 245 7.82 -22.87 8.76
C VAL A 245 8.24 -21.58 8.08
N ARG A 246 7.45 -21.16 7.09
CA ARG A 246 7.62 -19.87 6.41
C ARG A 246 6.34 -19.06 6.42
N THR A 247 6.50 -17.76 6.26
CA THR A 247 5.39 -16.79 6.18
C THR A 247 5.20 -16.37 4.73
N VAL A 248 3.94 -16.15 4.34
CA VAL A 248 3.62 -15.50 3.07
C VAL A 248 3.84 -14.00 3.19
N ASP A 249 4.73 -13.44 2.39
CA ASP A 249 4.96 -12.00 2.30
C ASP A 249 4.37 -11.39 1.01
N SER A 250 4.60 -10.10 0.80
CA SER A 250 4.12 -9.40 -0.40
C SER A 250 4.80 -9.87 -1.69
N GLY A 251 6.03 -10.36 -1.61
CA GLY A 251 6.76 -10.93 -2.74
C GLY A 251 6.08 -12.20 -3.23
N CYS A 252 5.82 -13.15 -2.31
CA CYS A 252 5.09 -14.39 -2.61
C CYS A 252 3.78 -14.13 -3.37
N VAL A 253 3.00 -13.14 -2.94
CA VAL A 253 1.73 -12.80 -3.59
C VAL A 253 1.93 -12.22 -4.99
N ASN A 254 2.86 -11.28 -5.16
CA ASN A 254 3.10 -10.67 -6.46
C ASN A 254 3.71 -11.67 -7.45
N ASP A 255 4.59 -12.56 -6.99
CA ASP A 255 5.17 -13.63 -7.80
C ASP A 255 4.09 -14.59 -8.28
N TYR A 256 3.21 -15.01 -7.38
CA TYR A 256 2.06 -15.83 -7.71
C TYR A 256 1.12 -15.16 -8.72
N LEU A 257 0.85 -13.87 -8.57
CA LEU A 257 0.01 -13.12 -9.52
C LEU A 257 0.69 -12.97 -10.89
N ARG A 258 2.01 -12.77 -10.92
CA ARG A 258 2.78 -12.69 -12.17
C ARG A 258 2.75 -14.02 -12.91
N GLU A 259 2.96 -15.13 -12.22
CA GLU A 259 2.88 -16.48 -12.79
C GLU A 259 1.44 -16.78 -13.26
N ALA A 260 0.46 -16.62 -12.36
CA ALA A 260 -0.94 -16.91 -12.65
C ALA A 260 -1.55 -15.99 -13.72
N GLY A 261 -0.98 -14.80 -13.88
CA GLY A 261 -1.39 -13.73 -14.78
C GLY A 261 -0.52 -13.56 -16.02
N GLN A 262 0.61 -14.28 -16.17
CA GLN A 262 1.57 -14.19 -17.29
C GLN A 262 1.85 -12.74 -17.75
N ALA A 263 1.91 -11.83 -16.78
CA ALA A 263 2.15 -10.41 -16.96
C ALA A 263 2.44 -9.81 -15.58
N ASP A 264 2.96 -8.59 -15.54
CA ASP A 264 3.39 -7.93 -14.29
C ASP A 264 2.23 -7.38 -13.44
N PHE A 265 1.18 -8.18 -13.27
CA PHE A 265 0.05 -7.83 -12.43
C PHE A 265 0.40 -7.94 -10.95
N THR A 266 0.29 -6.82 -10.26
CA THR A 266 0.38 -6.74 -8.80
C THR A 266 -1.00 -6.71 -8.13
N ALA A 267 -1.00 -6.86 -6.80
CA ALA A 267 -2.20 -6.71 -5.98
C ALA A 267 -2.89 -5.32 -6.08
N LYS A 268 -2.20 -4.29 -6.60
CA LYS A 268 -2.80 -2.97 -6.83
C LYS A 268 -3.85 -3.01 -7.95
N HIS A 269 -3.66 -3.88 -8.95
CA HIS A 269 -4.61 -4.02 -10.05
C HIS A 269 -5.97 -4.53 -9.56
N TYR A 270 -5.99 -5.51 -8.65
CA TYR A 270 -7.23 -5.99 -8.02
C TYR A 270 -8.07 -4.86 -7.42
N ARG A 271 -7.45 -3.99 -6.63
CA ARG A 271 -8.17 -2.89 -5.97
C ARG A 271 -8.64 -1.81 -6.95
N THR A 272 -7.88 -1.57 -8.02
CA THR A 272 -8.23 -0.59 -9.06
C THR A 272 -9.36 -1.12 -9.95
N TRP A 273 -9.28 -2.40 -10.33
CA TRP A 273 -10.35 -3.10 -11.02
C TRP A 273 -11.63 -3.11 -10.19
N ALA A 274 -11.57 -3.54 -8.93
CA ALA A 274 -12.73 -3.55 -8.04
C ALA A 274 -13.34 -2.15 -7.83
N GLY A 275 -12.51 -1.12 -7.63
CA GLY A 275 -13.00 0.25 -7.49
C GLY A 275 -13.75 0.72 -8.74
N SER A 276 -13.23 0.40 -9.92
CA SER A 276 -13.84 0.72 -11.20
C SER A 276 -15.14 -0.06 -11.44
N VAL A 277 -15.17 -1.37 -11.12
CA VAL A 277 -16.37 -2.22 -11.24
C VAL A 277 -17.50 -1.68 -10.37
N LEU A 278 -17.20 -1.37 -9.11
CA LEU A 278 -18.17 -0.82 -8.16
C LEU A 278 -18.68 0.56 -8.62
N ALA A 279 -17.80 1.44 -9.09
CA ALA A 279 -18.18 2.76 -9.55
C ALA A 279 -19.11 2.69 -10.77
N LEU A 280 -18.74 1.89 -11.79
CA LEU A 280 -19.57 1.72 -12.98
C LEU A 280 -20.93 1.14 -12.64
N ALA A 281 -20.97 0.07 -11.83
CA ALA A 281 -22.21 -0.59 -11.44
C ALA A 281 -23.16 0.35 -10.70
N GLU A 282 -22.65 1.24 -9.85
CA GLU A 282 -23.49 2.18 -9.10
C GLU A 282 -23.92 3.40 -9.91
N LEU A 283 -23.05 3.93 -10.77
CA LEU A 283 -23.39 5.08 -11.61
C LEU A 283 -24.36 4.70 -12.73
N SER A 284 -24.19 3.54 -13.37
CA SER A 284 -25.08 3.08 -14.44
C SER A 284 -26.55 2.84 -14.01
N LYS A 285 -26.80 2.75 -12.70
CA LYS A 285 -28.16 2.65 -12.11
C LYS A 285 -28.81 4.00 -11.84
N ARG A 286 -28.07 5.11 -11.97
CA ARG A 286 -28.52 6.46 -11.63
C ARG A 286 -28.75 7.28 -12.90
N SER A 287 -29.83 8.05 -12.90
CA SER A 287 -30.09 9.08 -13.90
C SER A 287 -29.96 10.46 -13.26
N TRP A 288 -29.72 11.48 -14.08
CA TRP A 288 -29.69 12.87 -13.66
C TRP A 288 -30.29 13.76 -14.75
N LYS A 289 -30.86 14.89 -14.35
CA LYS A 289 -31.43 15.90 -15.26
C LYS A 289 -30.56 17.14 -15.35
N THR A 290 -29.78 17.43 -14.30
CA THR A 290 -28.89 18.58 -14.23
C THR A 290 -27.44 18.16 -13.97
N GLN A 291 -26.48 18.99 -14.40
CA GLN A 291 -25.06 18.77 -14.14
C GLN A 291 -24.73 18.78 -12.64
N THR A 292 -25.48 19.54 -11.84
CA THR A 292 -25.33 19.55 -10.38
C THR A 292 -25.69 18.20 -9.77
N GLU A 293 -26.78 17.57 -10.23
CA GLU A 293 -27.14 16.21 -9.82
C GLU A 293 -26.10 15.18 -10.27
N ALA A 294 -25.56 15.31 -11.48
CA ALA A 294 -24.51 14.43 -12.01
C ALA A 294 -23.27 14.45 -11.11
N LYS A 295 -22.78 15.66 -10.78
CA LYS A 295 -21.62 15.86 -9.89
C LYS A 295 -21.89 15.33 -8.48
N ARG A 296 -23.08 15.54 -7.93
CA ARG A 296 -23.48 15.01 -6.62
C ARG A 296 -23.46 13.48 -6.61
N ASN A 297 -24.02 12.84 -7.62
CA ASN A 297 -24.01 11.39 -7.78
C ASN A 297 -22.58 10.83 -7.82
N VAL A 298 -21.68 11.46 -8.58
CA VAL A 298 -20.26 11.07 -8.62
C VAL A 298 -19.64 11.15 -7.22
N VAL A 299 -19.84 12.23 -6.48
CA VAL A 299 -19.31 12.39 -5.11
C VAL A 299 -19.82 11.30 -4.18
N GLU A 300 -21.11 10.99 -4.23
CA GLU A 300 -21.72 9.94 -3.41
C GLU A 300 -21.16 8.55 -3.73
N VAL A 301 -21.07 8.19 -5.01
CA VAL A 301 -20.50 6.90 -5.44
C VAL A 301 -19.03 6.80 -5.08
N VAL A 302 -18.22 7.83 -5.34
CA VAL A 302 -16.80 7.86 -4.95
C VAL A 302 -16.65 7.66 -3.44
N LYS A 303 -17.48 8.30 -2.61
CA LYS A 303 -17.47 8.10 -1.15
C LYS A 303 -17.81 6.66 -0.77
N ALA A 304 -18.82 6.06 -1.40
CA ALA A 304 -19.21 4.67 -1.15
C ALA A 304 -18.08 3.68 -1.52
N VAL A 305 -17.49 3.83 -2.70
CA VAL A 305 -16.36 3.00 -3.16
C VAL A 305 -15.14 3.21 -2.25
N ALA A 306 -14.84 4.45 -1.87
CA ALA A 306 -13.74 4.76 -0.97
C ALA A 306 -13.89 4.07 0.39
N LYS A 307 -15.10 4.09 0.97
CA LYS A 307 -15.44 3.38 2.20
C LYS A 307 -15.22 1.87 2.04
N ARG A 308 -15.70 1.28 0.94
CA ARG A 308 -15.54 -0.17 0.67
C ARG A 308 -14.07 -0.58 0.53
N LEU A 309 -13.24 0.26 -0.09
CA LEU A 309 -11.81 -0.01 -0.28
C LEU A 309 -10.93 0.44 0.90
N GLY A 310 -11.47 1.15 1.90
CA GLY A 310 -10.69 1.74 2.99
C GLY A 310 -9.69 2.79 2.50
N ASN A 311 -10.14 3.71 1.64
CA ASN A 311 -9.41 4.87 1.11
C ASN A 311 -10.12 6.17 1.49
N THR A 312 -9.44 7.32 1.38
CA THR A 312 -10.14 8.62 1.33
C THR A 312 -10.83 8.80 -0.03
N PRO A 313 -11.92 9.61 -0.12
CA PRO A 313 -12.61 9.86 -1.38
C PRO A 313 -11.68 10.40 -2.49
N THR A 314 -10.80 11.36 -2.14
CA THR A 314 -9.84 11.94 -3.08
C THR A 314 -8.90 10.89 -3.67
N VAL A 315 -8.29 10.07 -2.82
CA VAL A 315 -7.40 8.99 -3.25
C VAL A 315 -8.16 7.92 -4.03
N CYS A 316 -9.40 7.62 -3.65
CA CYS A 316 -10.24 6.67 -4.37
C CYS A 316 -10.50 7.13 -5.81
N ARG A 317 -10.94 8.39 -5.97
CA ARG A 317 -11.19 9.01 -7.28
C ARG A 317 -9.94 9.00 -8.16
N GLN A 318 -8.81 9.46 -7.65
CA GLN A 318 -7.59 9.63 -8.43
C GLN A 318 -6.87 8.30 -8.72
N CYS A 319 -6.96 7.32 -7.81
CA CYS A 319 -6.10 6.14 -7.87
C CYS A 319 -6.82 4.80 -8.05
N TYR A 320 -8.14 4.71 -7.87
CA TYR A 320 -8.83 3.40 -7.83
C TYR A 320 -10.05 3.31 -8.74
N ILE A 321 -10.53 4.43 -9.28
CA ILE A 321 -11.64 4.45 -10.24
C ILE A 321 -11.06 4.87 -11.59
N HIS A 322 -11.41 4.14 -12.65
CA HIS A 322 -11.03 4.52 -14.00
C HIS A 322 -11.69 5.86 -14.38
N PRO A 323 -10.93 6.88 -14.80
CA PRO A 323 -11.43 8.26 -14.97
C PRO A 323 -12.55 8.35 -16.02
N ARG A 324 -12.40 7.61 -17.13
CA ARG A 324 -13.45 7.41 -18.15
C ARG A 324 -14.85 7.08 -17.60
N ILE A 325 -14.96 6.34 -16.49
CA ILE A 325 -16.27 6.04 -15.88
C ILE A 325 -16.95 7.33 -15.39
N LEU A 326 -16.17 8.21 -14.76
CA LEU A 326 -16.68 9.47 -14.23
C LEU A 326 -16.98 10.44 -15.36
N GLU A 327 -16.11 10.51 -16.36
CA GLU A 327 -16.29 11.33 -17.56
C GLU A 327 -17.55 10.95 -18.32
N ALA A 328 -17.73 9.67 -18.65
CA ALA A 328 -18.94 9.17 -19.34
C ALA A 328 -20.21 9.49 -18.57
N TYR A 329 -20.20 9.37 -17.24
CA TYR A 329 -21.35 9.71 -16.41
C TYR A 329 -21.72 11.19 -16.48
N LEU A 330 -20.73 12.07 -16.40
CA LEU A 330 -20.93 13.52 -16.45
C LEU A 330 -21.31 14.01 -17.85
N ALA A 331 -20.84 13.32 -18.90
CA ALA A 331 -21.20 13.59 -20.29
C ALA A 331 -22.61 13.08 -20.65
N GLY A 332 -23.19 12.17 -19.85
CA GLY A 332 -24.46 11.52 -20.16
C GLY A 332 -24.33 10.29 -21.07
N ASP A 333 -23.10 9.90 -21.38
CA ASP A 333 -22.73 8.75 -22.22
C ASP A 333 -22.65 7.43 -21.45
N MET A 334 -22.90 7.44 -20.14
CA MET A 334 -22.85 6.25 -19.31
C MET A 334 -23.86 5.20 -19.81
N PRO A 335 -23.41 3.97 -20.15
CA PRO A 335 -24.34 2.91 -20.53
C PRO A 335 -25.32 2.62 -19.40
N ARG A 336 -26.61 2.52 -19.74
CA ARG A 336 -27.64 2.13 -18.76
C ARG A 336 -27.34 0.75 -18.19
N TYR A 337 -27.62 0.57 -16.91
CA TYR A 337 -27.52 -0.74 -16.28
C TYR A 337 -28.47 -1.73 -16.96
N GLY A 338 -27.91 -2.69 -17.70
CA GLY A 338 -28.64 -3.67 -18.49
C GLY A 338 -28.00 -5.06 -18.44
N ALA A 339 -28.43 -5.98 -19.29
CA ALA A 339 -27.83 -7.32 -19.36
C ALA A 339 -26.31 -7.22 -19.60
N ALA A 340 -25.52 -7.96 -18.81
CA ALA A 340 -24.09 -8.03 -19.04
C ALA A 340 -23.79 -8.91 -20.26
N PRO A 341 -22.73 -8.62 -21.03
CA PRO A 341 -22.25 -9.54 -22.06
C PRO A 341 -22.07 -10.96 -21.52
N SER A 342 -22.28 -11.97 -22.36
CA SER A 342 -22.17 -13.39 -21.96
C SER A 342 -20.73 -13.86 -21.76
N ILE A 343 -19.76 -13.16 -22.35
CA ILE A 343 -18.33 -13.47 -22.36
C ILE A 343 -17.49 -12.27 -21.89
N PRO A 344 -16.26 -12.50 -21.40
CA PRO A 344 -15.62 -13.80 -21.17
C PRO A 344 -16.17 -14.51 -19.92
N ARG A 345 -16.23 -15.85 -19.97
CA ARG A 345 -16.58 -16.67 -18.79
C ARG A 345 -15.52 -16.52 -17.70
N GLY A 346 -15.94 -16.63 -16.44
CA GLY A 346 -15.07 -16.49 -15.28
C GLY A 346 -14.94 -15.06 -14.75
N LEU A 347 -15.54 -14.07 -15.43
CA LEU A 347 -15.89 -12.76 -14.88
C LEU A 347 -17.36 -12.74 -14.43
N ASN A 348 -17.67 -11.99 -13.37
CA ASN A 348 -19.05 -11.73 -12.95
C ASN A 348 -19.73 -10.69 -13.86
N ALA A 349 -21.03 -10.46 -13.67
CA ALA A 349 -21.80 -9.57 -14.54
C ALA A 349 -21.26 -8.13 -14.60
N ASP A 350 -20.96 -7.52 -13.45
CA ASP A 350 -20.43 -6.16 -13.38
C ASP A 350 -19.01 -6.06 -13.97
N GLU A 351 -18.19 -7.08 -13.76
CA GLU A 351 -16.86 -7.18 -14.38
C GLU A 351 -16.93 -7.23 -15.90
N ARG A 352 -17.88 -8.00 -16.46
CA ARG A 352 -18.09 -8.06 -17.92
C ARG A 352 -18.61 -6.74 -18.47
N ARG A 353 -19.49 -6.04 -17.74
CA ARG A 353 -19.93 -4.69 -18.12
C ARG A 353 -18.76 -3.71 -18.16
N LEU A 354 -17.88 -3.75 -17.15
CA LEU A 354 -16.71 -2.88 -17.13
C LEU A 354 -15.74 -3.20 -18.27
N LEU A 355 -15.44 -4.47 -18.50
CA LEU A 355 -14.56 -4.85 -19.60
C LEU A 355 -15.12 -4.38 -20.94
N HIS A 356 -16.43 -4.56 -21.17
CA HIS A 356 -17.08 -4.08 -22.38
C HIS A 356 -17.04 -2.56 -22.52
N PHE A 357 -17.35 -1.83 -21.44
CA PHE A 357 -17.25 -0.37 -21.41
C PHE A 357 -15.84 0.11 -21.75
N LEU A 358 -14.80 -0.47 -21.15
CA LEU A 358 -13.42 -0.08 -21.40
C LEU A 358 -12.89 -0.51 -22.78
N SER A 359 -13.45 -1.57 -23.37
CA SER A 359 -13.06 -2.05 -24.70
C SER A 359 -13.72 -1.26 -25.84
N ALA A 360 -14.82 -0.56 -25.57
CA ALA A 360 -15.43 0.34 -26.54
C ALA A 360 -14.52 1.56 -26.77
N PRO A 361 -14.40 2.08 -28.00
CA PRO A 361 -13.66 3.31 -28.24
C PRO A 361 -14.25 4.47 -27.43
N PRO A 362 -13.43 5.43 -26.96
CA PRO A 362 -13.95 6.59 -26.25
C PRO A 362 -14.84 7.43 -27.17
N SER A 363 -15.96 7.91 -26.63
CA SER A 363 -16.91 8.81 -27.29
C SER A 363 -16.22 10.12 -27.70
N GLN A 364 -16.81 10.85 -28.64
CA GLN A 364 -16.26 12.14 -29.07
C GLN A 364 -16.18 13.15 -27.90
N ALA A 365 -17.14 13.11 -26.97
CA ALA A 365 -17.13 13.92 -25.76
C ALA A 365 -16.03 13.49 -24.77
N GLU A 366 -15.78 12.18 -24.63
CA GLU A 366 -14.65 11.65 -23.84
C GLU A 366 -13.30 12.05 -24.43
N ARG A 367 -13.17 12.08 -25.76
CA ARG A 367 -11.94 12.52 -26.45
C ARG A 367 -11.67 14.00 -26.24
N VAL A 368 -12.70 14.84 -26.28
CA VAL A 368 -12.56 16.29 -26.04
C VAL A 368 -12.27 16.57 -24.56
N ALA A 369 -12.90 15.86 -23.63
CA ALA A 369 -12.62 15.97 -22.19
C ALA A 369 -11.21 15.47 -21.82
N GLY A 370 -10.74 14.38 -22.43
CA GLY A 370 -9.38 13.87 -22.24
C GLY A 370 -8.28 14.77 -22.82
N VAL A 371 -8.61 15.63 -23.79
CA VAL A 371 -7.73 16.70 -24.28
C VAL A 371 -7.80 17.94 -23.37
N ALA A 372 -8.99 18.27 -22.86
CA ALA A 372 -9.22 19.42 -21.98
C ALA A 372 -8.75 19.23 -20.52
N GLU A 373 -8.55 17.99 -20.06
CA GLU A 373 -7.95 17.67 -18.75
C GLU A 373 -6.43 17.42 -18.81
N LYS A 374 -5.75 17.63 -19.94
CA LYS A 374 -4.32 17.95 -19.86
C LYS A 374 -4.22 19.30 -19.15
N PRO A 375 -3.59 19.41 -17.97
CA PRO A 375 -3.31 20.72 -17.42
C PRO A 375 -2.21 21.33 -18.29
N GLU A 376 -2.58 22.03 -19.35
CA GLU A 376 -1.85 23.25 -19.68
C GLU A 376 -2.11 24.19 -18.51
N MET A 377 -1.19 24.21 -17.56
CA MET A 377 -1.21 25.29 -16.57
C MET A 377 -0.79 26.56 -17.30
N PRO A 378 -1.63 27.61 -17.31
CA PRO A 378 -1.18 28.93 -17.70
C PRO A 378 -0.06 29.34 -16.73
N LEU A 379 1.08 29.72 -17.29
CA LEU A 379 2.01 30.59 -16.58
C LEU A 379 1.29 31.94 -16.40
N ASP A 380 1.36 32.47 -15.18
CA ASP A 380 0.74 33.71 -14.71
C ASP A 380 -0.75 33.68 -14.36
N GLU A 381 -1.05 33.54 -13.06
CA GLU A 381 -1.42 34.68 -12.21
C GLU A 381 -1.49 34.22 -10.74
N ARG A 382 -0.71 34.88 -9.87
CA ARG A 382 -0.58 34.56 -8.44
C ARG A 382 -1.61 35.36 -7.63
N PRO A 383 -2.31 34.77 -6.63
CA PRO A 383 -2.72 35.53 -5.47
C PRO A 383 -1.57 35.52 -4.45
N ALA A 384 -1.10 36.72 -4.10
CA ALA A 384 -0.12 36.94 -3.04
C ALA A 384 -0.63 36.36 -1.70
N ASN A 385 0.21 35.58 -1.02
CA ASN A 385 -0.10 35.13 0.35
C ASN A 385 0.98 35.60 1.31
N THR A 386 0.54 36.41 2.27
CA THR A 386 1.25 37.10 3.34
C THR A 386 1.78 36.11 4.39
N PRO A 387 2.91 36.37 5.06
CA PRO A 387 3.53 35.42 5.99
C PRO A 387 2.96 35.60 7.40
N ARG A 388 2.16 34.65 7.88
CA ARG A 388 1.84 34.58 9.31
C ARG A 388 1.46 33.17 9.78
N LYS A 389 2.47 32.30 9.99
CA LYS A 389 2.40 31.18 10.97
C LYS A 389 3.74 30.45 11.20
N GLU A 390 4.84 31.19 11.33
CA GLU A 390 6.17 30.60 11.63
C GLU A 390 6.66 30.84 13.08
N LYS A 391 5.80 31.33 13.99
CA LYS A 391 6.20 31.74 15.34
C LYS A 391 5.77 30.80 16.48
N GLN A 392 5.60 29.49 16.22
CA GLN A 392 5.25 28.53 17.28
C GLN A 392 6.20 27.32 17.44
N LEU A 393 7.35 27.34 16.75
CA LEU A 393 8.38 26.30 16.91
C LEU A 393 9.73 26.89 17.34
N ARG A 394 9.74 27.85 18.29
CA ARG A 394 10.99 28.42 18.84
C ARG A 394 11.07 28.52 20.37
N GLU A 395 10.07 28.06 21.13
CA GLU A 395 10.05 28.21 22.60
C GLU A 395 10.21 26.92 23.43
N LYS A 396 10.58 25.78 22.83
CA LYS A 396 10.93 24.57 23.60
C LYS A 396 12.32 24.08 23.26
N GLY A 397 13.32 24.79 23.77
CA GLY A 397 14.72 24.44 23.57
C GLY A 397 15.69 25.43 24.20
N ARG A 398 15.51 25.76 25.49
CA ARG A 398 16.56 26.44 26.26
C ARG A 398 16.50 25.98 27.72
N VAL A 399 17.51 25.19 28.11
CA VAL A 399 17.84 24.92 29.51
C VAL A 399 18.82 26.03 29.93
N PRO A 400 18.61 26.74 31.05
CA PRO A 400 19.66 27.53 31.67
C PRO A 400 20.41 26.69 32.72
N ALA A 401 21.73 26.88 32.76
CA ALA A 401 22.64 26.38 33.77
C ALA A 401 22.74 27.35 34.97
N ASP A 402 23.18 26.78 36.10
CA ASP A 402 23.60 27.35 37.38
C ASP A 402 22.59 27.95 38.37
N ALA A 403 22.38 27.21 39.47
CA ALA A 403 22.45 27.75 40.83
C ALA A 403 22.70 26.62 41.85
N THR A 404 23.80 26.77 42.58
CA THR A 404 24.36 25.94 43.64
C THR A 404 23.55 26.03 44.95
N VAL A 405 23.15 24.90 45.56
CA VAL A 405 22.94 24.79 47.03
C VAL A 405 23.29 23.37 47.52
N LYS A 406 24.07 23.32 48.61
CA LYS A 406 24.65 22.16 49.32
C LYS A 406 23.62 21.32 50.13
N PRO A 407 23.99 20.12 50.63
CA PRO A 407 23.07 19.03 50.96
C PRO A 407 22.72 18.89 52.45
N ALA A 408 21.56 18.29 52.76
CA ALA A 408 21.24 17.85 54.12
C ALA A 408 20.48 16.50 54.18
N ARG A 409 21.24 15.49 54.59
CA ARG A 409 20.98 14.41 55.58
C ARG A 409 19.80 13.43 55.43
N LYS A 410 20.23 12.15 55.36
CA LYS A 410 19.55 10.90 55.71
C LYS A 410 18.82 10.95 57.06
N ARG A 411 17.64 10.32 57.15
CA ARG A 411 17.23 9.43 58.25
C ARG A 411 16.26 8.35 57.75
N GLY A 412 16.58 7.09 58.07
CA GLY A 412 15.65 5.96 58.06
C GLY A 412 15.03 5.74 59.46
N PRO A 413 14.51 4.55 59.80
CA PRO A 413 13.08 4.32 59.98
C PRO A 413 12.65 3.98 61.42
N ALA A 414 11.34 4.10 61.70
CA ALA A 414 10.60 3.49 62.83
C ALA A 414 9.10 3.53 62.44
N GLY A 415 8.21 2.58 62.74
CA GLY A 415 8.23 1.41 63.61
C GLY A 415 6.87 1.28 64.31
N GLY A 416 6.11 0.22 64.00
CA GLY A 416 4.99 -0.33 64.81
C GLY A 416 3.61 0.34 64.63
N ARG A 417 2.47 -0.31 64.90
CA ARG A 417 2.11 -1.69 65.31
C ARG A 417 0.56 -1.75 65.36
N GLY A 418 0.00 -2.92 65.07
CA GLY A 418 -1.32 -3.39 65.56
C GLY A 418 -2.53 -3.04 64.67
N THR A 419 -3.56 -3.87 64.45
CA THR A 419 -3.99 -5.21 64.93
C THR A 419 -5.13 -5.63 63.97
N ALA A 420 -5.07 -6.79 63.29
CA ALA A 420 -5.63 -8.09 63.68
C ALA A 420 -7.16 -8.30 63.49
N ARG A 421 -7.48 -9.48 62.90
CA ARG A 421 -8.75 -10.24 62.73
C ARG A 421 -9.28 -10.17 61.29
N GLY A 422 -9.25 -11.24 60.49
CA GLY A 422 -9.82 -12.59 60.68
C GLY A 422 -10.95 -12.72 59.63
N ALA A 423 -11.21 -13.79 58.89
CA ALA A 423 -10.76 -15.17 58.87
C ALA A 423 -10.94 -15.73 57.44
N ARG A 424 -10.39 -16.91 57.24
CA ARG A 424 -10.32 -17.69 56.00
C ARG A 424 -11.40 -18.80 56.02
N VAL A 425 -11.82 -19.21 54.81
CA VAL A 425 -12.16 -20.59 54.37
C VAL A 425 -13.51 -21.21 54.76
N ALA A 426 -14.30 -21.55 53.73
CA ALA A 426 -14.80 -22.89 53.33
C ALA A 426 -15.79 -22.68 52.15
N GLY A 427 -15.88 -23.46 51.07
CA GLY A 427 -15.53 -24.86 50.84
C GLY A 427 -16.82 -25.70 50.75
N THR A 428 -17.02 -26.38 49.61
CA THR A 428 -18.11 -27.35 49.27
C THR A 428 -19.47 -26.72 48.95
N GLY A 429 -20.23 -27.09 47.92
CA GLY A 429 -20.31 -28.32 47.14
C GLY A 429 -21.74 -28.86 47.26
N THR A 430 -22.43 -29.09 46.12
CA THR A 430 -23.46 -30.12 45.82
C THR A 430 -24.56 -29.59 44.90
N ALA A 431 -24.90 -30.47 43.95
CA ALA A 431 -25.83 -30.35 42.85
C ALA A 431 -27.31 -30.24 43.25
N LEU A 432 -28.14 -29.78 42.31
CA LEU A 432 -29.47 -30.34 42.04
C LEU A 432 -29.91 -29.96 40.62
N ALA A 433 -30.37 -30.98 39.91
CA ALA A 433 -30.94 -30.94 38.57
C ALA A 433 -32.43 -30.57 38.61
N GLY A 434 -32.99 -30.18 37.45
CA GLY A 434 -34.43 -30.32 37.19
C GLY A 434 -35.01 -29.26 36.24
N ALA A 435 -35.21 -29.68 34.99
CA ALA A 435 -36.16 -29.23 33.95
C ALA A 435 -35.47 -28.88 32.62
#